data_AF-A0A2E8VJR0-F1
#
_entry.id   AF-A0A2E8VJR0-F1
#
_cell.length_a   1.000
_cell.length_b   1.000
_cell.length_c   1.000
_cell.angle_alpha   90.00
_cell.angle_beta   90.00
_cell.angle_gamma   90.00
#
_symmetry.space_group_name_H-M   'P 1'
#
loop_
_entity.id
_entity.type
_entity.pdbx_description
1 polymer ?
#
loop_
_entity_poly.entity_id
_entity_poly.type
_entity_poly.pdbx_seq_one_letter_code
_entity_poly.pdbx_strand_id
1 'polypeptide(L)'
;MLDTSFVLEIVPAVAPISFRRTTYLTPFVPTRVWLMPVTQGGRADLLVASDHPGGVGSVSVYAGVGDGTFIEHSHHGFPGTINELEATDFDQDGELELVVALGGTEPGISV
;
A
#
# COMPACT_ATOMS: atom_id res chain seq x y z
N MET A 1 -33.31 4.17 34.56
CA MET A 1 -33.29 4.17 33.07
C MET A 1 -32.09 5.01 32.67
N LEU A 2 -31.29 4.50 31.74
CA LEU A 2 -29.95 5.00 31.40
C LEU A 2 -30.04 6.36 30.72
N ASP A 3 -29.17 7.28 31.16
CA ASP A 3 -28.86 8.53 30.47
C ASP A 3 -27.98 8.20 29.25
N THR A 4 -28.50 8.39 28.04
CA THR A 4 -27.73 8.29 26.81
C THR A 4 -27.42 9.71 26.32
N SER A 5 -26.43 10.34 26.93
CA SER A 5 -25.80 11.54 26.41
C SER A 5 -24.72 11.14 25.40
N PHE A 6 -24.94 11.45 24.12
CA PHE A 6 -23.91 11.34 23.08
C PHE A 6 -23.12 12.64 23.07
N VAL A 7 -21.87 12.61 23.51
CA VAL A 7 -20.93 13.71 23.32
C VAL A 7 -20.36 13.57 21.91
N LEU A 8 -20.77 14.45 20.99
CA LEU A 8 -20.06 14.65 19.74
C LEU A 8 -18.84 15.51 20.03
N GLU A 9 -17.69 14.88 20.27
CA GLU A 9 -16.41 15.59 20.37
C GLU A 9 -15.93 15.91 18.95
N ILE A 10 -16.22 17.13 18.49
CA ILE A 10 -15.50 17.71 17.36
C ILE A 10 -14.13 18.11 17.91
N VAL A 11 -13.13 17.23 17.81
CA VAL A 11 -11.75 17.59 18.06
C VAL A 11 -11.37 18.59 16.96
N PRO A 12 -11.14 19.89 17.28
CA PRO A 12 -10.72 20.85 16.28
C PRO A 12 -9.37 20.41 15.70
N ALA A 13 -9.16 20.62 14.40
CA ALA A 13 -7.85 20.40 13.77
C ALA A 13 -6.81 21.28 14.48
N VAL A 14 -6.10 20.70 15.44
CA VAL A 14 -5.07 21.39 16.21
C VAL A 14 -3.86 21.55 15.29
N ALA A 15 -3.49 22.81 15.03
CA ALA A 15 -2.35 23.27 14.22
C ALA A 15 -2.52 23.12 12.68
N PRO A 16 -1.85 23.99 11.89
CA PRO A 16 -1.79 23.78 10.45
C PRO A 16 -1.15 22.42 10.18
N ILE A 17 -1.82 21.61 9.35
CA ILE A 17 -1.24 20.36 8.84
C ILE A 17 0.00 20.76 8.04
N SER A 18 1.19 20.50 8.60
CA SER A 18 2.45 20.70 7.91
C SER A 18 2.75 19.44 7.11
N PHE A 19 2.93 19.59 5.80
CA PHE A 19 3.28 18.51 4.91
C PHE A 19 4.78 18.55 4.63
N ARG A 20 5.50 17.50 5.01
CA ARG A 20 6.86 17.27 4.52
C ARG A 20 6.77 16.53 3.20
N ARG A 21 7.16 17.19 2.10
CA ARG A 21 7.24 16.53 0.79
C ARG A 21 8.52 15.70 0.72
N THR A 22 8.36 14.40 0.57
CA THR A 22 9.42 13.46 0.15
C THR A 22 8.99 12.83 -1.17
N THR A 23 9.93 12.64 -2.09
CA THR A 23 9.67 12.00 -3.39
C THR A 23 10.34 10.64 -3.41
N TYR A 24 9.58 9.60 -3.73
CA TYR A 24 10.08 8.24 -3.99
C TYR A 24 10.01 7.98 -5.49
N LEU A 25 11.12 7.57 -6.08
CA LEU A 25 11.18 7.28 -7.51
C LEU A 25 10.72 5.85 -7.74
N THR A 26 9.72 5.68 -8.60
CA THR A 26 9.32 4.38 -9.13
C THR A 26 9.96 4.17 -10.51
N PRO A 27 10.26 2.91 -10.89
CA PRO A 27 10.79 2.61 -12.23
C PRO A 27 9.82 2.99 -13.36
N PHE A 28 8.50 2.93 -13.10
CA PHE A 28 7.45 3.18 -14.08
C PHE A 28 6.38 4.14 -13.54
N VAL A 29 5.37 4.45 -14.36
CA VAL A 29 4.33 5.42 -14.02
C VAL A 29 3.45 4.87 -12.90
N PRO A 30 3.45 5.49 -11.69
CA PRO A 30 2.67 4.99 -10.58
C PRO A 30 1.18 5.22 -10.85
N THR A 31 0.35 4.21 -10.62
CA THR A 31 -1.10 4.24 -10.89
C THR A 31 -1.94 4.11 -9.63
N ARG A 32 -1.42 3.41 -8.62
CA ARG A 32 -2.06 3.21 -7.31
C ARG A 32 -1.01 3.10 -6.20
N VAL A 33 -1.44 3.42 -4.98
CA VAL A 33 -0.62 3.30 -3.77
C VAL A 33 -1.42 2.68 -2.63
N TRP A 34 -0.77 1.86 -1.82
CA TRP A 34 -1.33 1.28 -0.59
C TRP A 34 -0.36 1.46 0.57
N LEU A 35 -0.91 1.51 1.78
CA LEU A 35 -0.16 1.49 3.03
C LEU A 35 -0.54 0.24 3.81
N MET A 36 0.36 -0.74 3.85
CA MET A 36 0.12 -2.06 4.46
C MET A 36 1.42 -2.57 5.11
N PRO A 37 1.37 -3.27 6.26
CA PRO A 37 2.56 -3.73 6.97
C PRO A 37 3.07 -5.06 6.42
N VAL A 38 3.58 -5.05 5.18
CA VAL A 38 3.95 -6.27 4.42
C VAL A 38 5.40 -6.70 4.63
N THR A 39 6.20 -5.87 5.27
CA THR A 39 7.56 -6.19 5.68
C THR A 39 7.65 -6.45 7.18
N GLN A 40 8.72 -7.14 7.56
CA GLN A 40 8.96 -7.48 8.97
C GLN A 40 9.11 -6.21 9.83
N GLY A 41 8.33 -6.11 10.90
CA GLY A 41 8.43 -5.03 11.89
C GLY A 41 7.16 -4.24 12.14
N GLY A 42 6.03 -4.61 11.51
CA GLY A 42 4.69 -4.11 11.84
C GLY A 42 4.48 -2.61 11.56
N ARG A 43 5.37 -1.99 10.78
CA ARG A 43 5.23 -0.61 10.32
C ARG A 43 4.51 -0.60 8.99
N ALA A 44 3.78 0.48 8.70
CA ALA A 44 3.17 0.64 7.38
C ALA A 44 4.27 0.78 6.32
N ASP A 45 4.19 -0.03 5.28
CA ASP A 45 5.03 0.07 4.09
C ASP A 45 4.24 0.70 2.95
N LEU A 46 4.95 1.38 2.05
CA LEU A 46 4.35 1.99 0.88
C LEU A 46 4.48 1.00 -0.29
N LEU A 47 3.34 0.50 -0.77
CA LEU A 47 3.28 -0.30 -1.98
C LEU A 47 2.82 0.60 -3.12
N VAL A 48 3.53 0.55 -4.25
CA VAL A 48 3.24 1.38 -5.42
C VAL A 48 3.05 0.49 -6.64
N ALA A 49 1.81 0.40 -7.12
CA ALA A 49 1.55 -0.19 -8.42
C ALA A 49 1.93 0.80 -9.51
N SER A 50 2.57 0.30 -10.55
CA SER A 50 2.98 1.09 -11.70
C SER A 50 2.69 0.34 -13.00
N ASP A 51 2.30 1.09 -14.02
CA ASP A 51 2.03 0.53 -15.36
C ASP A 51 3.26 0.70 -16.26
N HIS A 52 3.53 -0.35 -17.04
CA HIS A 52 4.60 -0.38 -18.04
C HIS A 52 4.01 -0.43 -19.47
N PRO A 53 4.71 0.11 -20.48
CA PRO A 53 4.36 -0.12 -21.88
C PRO A 53 4.15 -1.61 -22.21
N GLY A 54 3.09 -1.94 -22.95
CA GLY A 54 2.79 -3.33 -23.31
C GLY A 54 1.80 -4.05 -22.40
N GLY A 55 1.14 -3.33 -21.48
CA GLY A 55 0.02 -3.87 -20.70
C GLY A 55 0.41 -4.68 -19.46
N VAL A 56 1.69 -4.61 -19.06
CA VAL A 56 2.23 -5.27 -17.88
C VAL A 56 2.31 -4.30 -16.71
N GLY A 57 2.13 -4.82 -15.50
CA GLY A 57 2.12 -4.06 -14.25
C GLY A 57 3.32 -4.41 -13.39
N SER A 58 3.56 -3.59 -12.37
CA SER A 58 4.53 -3.92 -11.32
C SER A 58 4.10 -3.34 -9.99
N VAL A 59 4.57 -3.96 -8.89
CA VAL A 59 4.43 -3.45 -7.53
C VAL A 59 5.82 -3.21 -6.96
N SER A 60 6.11 -1.97 -6.58
CA SER A 60 7.30 -1.60 -5.82
C SER A 60 6.94 -1.53 -4.34
N VAL A 61 7.74 -2.14 -3.46
CA VAL A 61 7.60 -2.06 -2.01
C VAL A 61 8.67 -1.13 -1.46
N TYR A 62 8.24 -0.13 -0.69
CA TYR A 62 9.13 0.72 0.08
C TYR A 62 8.86 0.49 1.57
N ALA A 63 9.84 -0.07 2.28
CA ALA A 63 9.72 -0.41 3.69
C ALA A 63 9.68 0.86 4.55
N GLY A 64 8.71 0.94 5.46
CA GLY A 64 8.60 2.02 6.43
C GLY A 64 9.67 1.91 7.51
N VAL A 65 10.43 2.99 7.74
CA VAL A 65 11.49 3.00 8.77
C VAL A 65 11.07 3.65 10.09
N GLY A 66 9.81 4.10 10.19
CA GLY A 66 9.18 4.54 11.45
C GLY A 66 9.30 6.03 11.76
N ASP A 67 9.99 6.80 10.94
CA ASP A 67 10.12 8.27 11.04
C ASP A 67 9.24 9.03 10.02
N GLY A 68 8.29 8.33 9.39
CA GLY A 68 7.47 8.83 8.30
C GLY A 68 8.18 8.80 6.93
N THR A 69 9.33 8.14 6.83
CA THR A 69 10.01 7.88 5.55
C THR A 69 10.02 6.38 5.20
N PHE A 70 10.27 6.11 3.92
CA PHE A 70 10.35 4.78 3.35
C PHE A 70 11.69 4.56 2.65
N ILE A 71 12.15 3.32 2.58
CA ILE A 71 13.33 2.90 1.83
C ILE A 71 12.93 1.87 0.79
N GLU A 72 13.53 1.90 -0.40
CA GLU A 72 13.27 0.88 -1.43
C GLU A 72 13.60 -0.50 -0.87
N HIS A 73 12.65 -1.43 -1.00
CA HIS A 73 12.75 -2.79 -0.46
C HIS A 73 12.74 -3.84 -1.57
N SER A 74 11.73 -3.83 -2.44
CA SER A 74 11.63 -4.79 -3.53
C SER A 74 10.78 -4.28 -4.71
N HIS A 75 10.88 -4.97 -5.84
CA HIS A 75 10.12 -4.71 -7.06
C HIS A 75 9.68 -6.02 -7.69
N HIS A 76 8.40 -6.12 -8.05
CA HIS A 76 7.79 -7.33 -8.59
C HIS A 76 7.02 -7.01 -9.87
N GLY A 77 7.34 -7.70 -10.96
CA GLY A 77 6.65 -7.58 -12.25
C GLY A 77 5.49 -8.57 -12.36
N PHE A 78 4.41 -8.13 -13.01
CA PHE A 78 3.22 -8.94 -13.28
C PHE A 78 2.87 -8.86 -14.77
N PRO A 79 2.32 -9.93 -15.36
CA PRO A 79 2.03 -9.94 -16.80
C PRO A 79 0.75 -9.16 -17.19
N GLY A 80 0.11 -8.48 -16.25
CA GLY A 80 -1.09 -7.65 -16.47
C GLY A 80 -1.08 -6.40 -15.60
N THR A 81 -2.01 -5.47 -15.87
CA THR A 81 -2.17 -4.24 -15.09
C THR A 81 -2.72 -4.54 -13.69
N ILE A 82 -2.24 -3.82 -12.68
CA ILE A 82 -2.66 -4.02 -11.30
C ILE A 82 -3.96 -3.27 -11.04
N ASN A 83 -5.05 -4.00 -10.78
CA ASN A 83 -6.35 -3.41 -10.47
C ASN A 83 -6.57 -3.25 -8.96
N GLU A 84 -6.22 -4.29 -8.20
CA GLU A 84 -6.42 -4.39 -6.76
C GLU A 84 -5.26 -5.17 -6.13
N LEU A 85 -4.94 -4.86 -4.88
CA LEU A 85 -3.93 -5.54 -4.09
C LEU A 85 -4.41 -5.64 -2.64
N GLU A 86 -4.25 -6.81 -2.03
CA GLU A 86 -4.54 -7.06 -0.61
C GLU A 86 -3.37 -7.85 0.00
N ALA A 87 -3.14 -7.68 1.31
CA ALA A 87 -2.11 -8.40 2.05
C ALA A 87 -2.74 -9.17 3.21
N THR A 88 -2.50 -10.48 3.31
CA THR A 88 -3.02 -11.30 4.41
C THR A 88 -2.15 -12.54 4.62
N ASP A 89 -1.99 -12.94 5.88
CA ASP A 89 -1.39 -14.21 6.28
C ASP A 89 -2.46 -15.31 6.14
N PHE A 90 -2.55 -15.94 4.97
CA PHE A 90 -3.57 -16.96 4.72
C PHE A 90 -3.08 -18.37 5.05
N ASP A 91 -1.77 -18.60 5.09
CA ASP A 91 -1.19 -19.91 5.40
C ASP A 91 -0.77 -20.08 6.86
N GLN A 92 -0.88 -19.01 7.66
CA GLN A 92 -0.65 -18.95 9.10
C GLN A 92 0.82 -19.16 9.49
N ASP A 93 1.75 -18.80 8.61
CA ASP A 93 3.19 -18.87 8.91
C ASP A 93 3.74 -17.60 9.60
N GLY A 94 2.93 -16.54 9.63
CA GLY A 94 3.25 -15.27 10.28
C GLY A 94 3.91 -14.23 9.38
N GLU A 95 4.11 -14.53 8.09
CA GLU A 95 4.40 -13.55 7.04
C GLU A 95 3.07 -13.09 6.38
N LEU A 96 3.08 -11.96 5.67
CA LEU A 96 1.92 -11.56 4.88
C LEU A 96 2.14 -11.92 3.41
N GLU A 97 1.16 -12.58 2.82
CA GLU A 97 1.14 -12.85 1.39
C GLU A 97 0.37 -11.76 0.65
N LEU A 98 0.81 -11.45 -0.57
CA LEU A 98 0.20 -10.43 -1.42
C LEU A 98 -0.71 -11.07 -2.47
N VAL A 99 -2.00 -10.76 -2.41
CA VAL A 99 -2.96 -11.15 -3.45
C VAL A 99 -3.16 -9.99 -4.41
N VAL A 100 -2.91 -10.22 -5.69
CA VAL A 100 -2.93 -9.18 -6.72
C VAL A 100 -3.94 -9.53 -7.81
N ALA A 101 -4.90 -8.65 -8.03
CA ALA A 101 -5.85 -8.77 -9.12
C ALA A 101 -5.29 -8.11 -10.39
N LEU A 102 -5.10 -8.93 -11.42
CA LEU A 102 -4.58 -8.53 -12.72
C LEU A 102 -5.72 -8.30 -13.71
N GLY A 103 -5.60 -7.21 -14.47
CA GLY A 103 -6.42 -6.89 -15.63
C GLY A 103 -5.63 -6.88 -16.93
N GLY A 104 -6.20 -6.23 -17.95
CA GLY A 104 -5.52 -6.01 -19.21
C GLY A 104 -5.42 -7.27 -20.07
N THR A 105 -4.25 -7.51 -20.64
CA THR A 105 -4.00 -8.59 -21.62
C THR A 105 -3.93 -9.97 -20.99
N GLU A 106 -3.60 -10.06 -19.71
CA GLU A 106 -3.54 -11.31 -18.95
C GLU A 106 -4.31 -11.17 -17.62
N PRO A 107 -5.65 -11.19 -17.66
CA PRO A 107 -6.47 -11.09 -16.46
C PRO A 107 -6.32 -12.34 -15.59
N GLY A 108 -6.24 -12.15 -14.27
CA GLY A 108 -6.04 -13.25 -13.33
C GLY A 108 -5.84 -12.78 -11.89
N ILE A 109 -5.53 -13.72 -11.01
CA ILE A 109 -5.09 -13.46 -9.62
C ILE A 109 -3.69 -14.02 -9.47
N SER A 110 -2.77 -13.24 -8.91
CA SER A 110 -1.45 -13.69 -8.48
C SER A 110 -1.39 -13.67 -6.95
N VAL A 111 -0.69 -14.65 -6.37
CA VAL A 111 -0.39 -14.77 -4.95
C VAL A 111 1.09 -15.04 -4.78
#